data_AF-A0A9P6WWL6-F1
#
_entry.id   AF-A0A9P6WWL6-F1
#
_cell.length_a   1.000
_cell.length_b   1.000
_cell.length_c   1.000
_cell.angle_alpha   90.00
_cell.angle_beta   90.00
_cell.angle_gamma   90.00
#
_symmetry.space_group_name_H-M   'P 1'
#
loop_
_entity.id
_entity.type
_entity.pdbx_description
1 polymer ?
#
loop_
_entity_poly.entity_id
_entity_poly.type
_entity_poly.pdbx_seq_one_letter_code
_entity_poly.pdbx_strand_id
1 'polypeptide(L)'
;MRSSVLRRWCDDHGLNILNKTLAYGIPTYLTCRGHAEVSSIVDYFITNMSLVRSASISVALDLSLGSDHKLMSLSFEYSVPVVHSTQSSPPSGQVRRLWNLSRLKEPEVQKLYVSTFGSLSAALLDQLQQLRASPPSTRPPIDHLNDELNAAIYSALDKSVGSRVSRPKQWKKFWTSQLQALADRRDWLYRKWRWSLGIDKAYWWGLHQEAHVRFRTAVKRAKRESWRAFCDSLARGDFSSAVRRVKQVHNRRRPQVAYAHPDGPVAGANAMRDHLASVYSGSGLPSTRPPPLPSSDDHVPFDLASVSEDDPSGSGLGLDSGLG
;
A
#
# COMPACT_ATOMS: atom_id res chain seq x y z
N MET A 1 -16.52 -24.82 15.16
CA MET A 1 -17.58 -24.03 14.50
C MET A 1 -17.07 -22.91 13.61
N ARG A 2 -16.11 -22.06 14.00
CA ARG A 2 -15.62 -20.94 13.14
C ARG A 2 -14.81 -21.38 11.90
N SER A 3 -14.06 -22.48 12.00
CA SER A 3 -13.21 -23.00 10.91
C SER A 3 -14.00 -23.59 9.73
N SER A 4 -15.18 -24.18 9.97
CA SER A 4 -16.02 -24.77 8.92
C SER A 4 -16.70 -23.69 8.07
N VAL A 5 -17.07 -22.55 8.66
CA VAL A 5 -17.68 -21.42 7.94
C VAL A 5 -16.68 -20.75 7.02
N LEU A 6 -15.49 -20.38 7.53
CA LEU A 6 -14.43 -19.78 6.73
C LEU A 6 -14.00 -20.71 5.58
N ARG A 7 -13.89 -22.01 5.86
CA ARG A 7 -13.54 -23.01 4.84
C ARG A 7 -14.60 -23.07 3.73
N ARG A 8 -15.87 -23.19 4.08
CA ARG A 8 -16.97 -23.23 3.09
C ARG A 8 -16.97 -21.98 2.22
N TRP A 9 -16.84 -20.80 2.83
CA TRP A 9 -16.76 -19.54 2.09
C TRP A 9 -15.56 -19.50 1.12
N CYS A 10 -14.39 -20.00 1.54
CA CYS A 10 -13.23 -20.08 0.66
C CYS A 10 -13.49 -21.03 -0.53
N ASP A 11 -14.07 -22.20 -0.25
CA ASP A 11 -14.42 -23.20 -1.27
C ASP A 11 -15.42 -22.61 -2.29
N ASP A 12 -16.45 -21.90 -1.83
CA ASP A 12 -17.48 -21.27 -2.68
C ASP A 12 -16.93 -20.16 -3.59
N HIS A 13 -15.84 -19.50 -3.19
CA HIS A 13 -15.25 -18.36 -3.90
C HIS A 13 -13.95 -18.71 -4.64
N GLY A 14 -13.59 -20.01 -4.71
CA GLY A 14 -12.37 -20.47 -5.37
C GLY A 14 -11.09 -19.95 -4.69
N LEU A 15 -11.12 -19.81 -3.36
CA LEU A 15 -10.00 -19.34 -2.55
C LEU A 15 -9.28 -20.50 -1.87
N ASN A 16 -7.95 -20.46 -1.91
CA ASN A 16 -7.08 -21.43 -1.28
C ASN A 16 -6.47 -20.85 0.01
N ILE A 17 -6.61 -21.59 1.10
CA ILE A 17 -5.94 -21.28 2.38
C ILE A 17 -4.53 -21.87 2.35
N LEU A 18 -3.53 -21.03 2.17
CA LEU A 18 -2.13 -21.45 2.01
C LEU A 18 -1.55 -22.12 3.26
N ASN A 19 -2.02 -21.73 4.45
CA ASN A 19 -1.58 -22.34 5.70
C ASN A 19 -1.86 -23.85 5.75
N LYS A 20 -2.93 -24.31 5.10
CA LYS A 20 -3.29 -25.73 5.07
C LYS A 20 -2.21 -26.58 4.41
N THR A 21 -1.50 -26.03 3.43
CA THR A 21 -0.47 -26.75 2.65
C THR A 21 0.94 -26.38 3.04
N LEU A 22 1.21 -25.11 3.39
CA LEU A 22 2.57 -24.59 3.58
C LEU A 22 2.99 -24.44 5.05
N ALA A 23 2.06 -24.48 6.01
CA ALA A 23 2.35 -24.36 7.44
C ALA A 23 1.36 -25.17 8.29
N TYR A 24 1.06 -26.40 7.85
CA TYR A 24 0.07 -27.24 8.50
C TYR A 24 0.44 -27.56 9.95
N GLY A 25 -0.50 -27.33 10.87
CA GLY A 25 -0.32 -27.65 12.29
C GLY A 25 0.59 -26.70 13.07
N ILE A 26 1.18 -25.68 12.44
CA ILE A 26 2.06 -24.73 13.13
C ILE A 26 1.21 -23.64 13.82
N PRO A 27 1.30 -23.49 15.15
CA PRO A 27 0.48 -22.53 15.88
C PRO A 27 0.85 -21.09 15.54
N THR A 28 -0.15 -20.28 15.27
CA THR A 28 0.01 -18.84 15.01
C THR A 28 -0.30 -17.99 16.24
N TYR A 29 -0.84 -18.62 17.28
CA TYR A 29 -1.13 -18.01 18.56
C TYR A 29 -0.74 -18.96 19.69
N LEU A 30 0.06 -18.49 20.64
CA LEU A 30 0.46 -19.19 21.85
C LEU A 30 0.17 -18.31 23.06
N THR A 31 -0.54 -18.84 24.05
CA THR A 31 -0.83 -18.13 25.30
C THR A 31 -0.71 -19.08 26.48
N CYS A 32 -0.46 -18.56 27.68
CA CYS A 32 -0.44 -19.36 28.91
C CYS A 32 -1.75 -19.18 29.66
N ARG A 33 -2.49 -20.27 29.89
CA ARG A 33 -3.66 -20.28 30.78
C ARG A 33 -3.31 -21.07 32.03
N GLY A 34 -2.94 -20.35 33.10
CA GLY A 34 -2.40 -20.97 34.31
C GLY A 34 -1.03 -21.59 34.05
N HIS A 35 -0.86 -22.88 34.40
CA HIS A 35 0.38 -23.62 34.19
C HIS A 35 0.45 -24.36 32.85
N ALA A 36 -0.56 -24.23 31.99
CA ALA A 36 -0.61 -24.90 30.69
C ALA A 36 -0.45 -23.90 29.54
N GLU A 37 0.42 -24.24 28.60
CA GLU A 37 0.53 -23.54 27.32
C GLU A 37 -0.63 -23.98 26.41
N VAL A 38 -1.36 -23.00 25.89
CA VAL A 38 -2.48 -23.20 24.97
C VAL A 38 -2.10 -22.61 23.63
N SER A 39 -2.22 -23.42 22.58
CA SER A 39 -1.89 -23.04 21.22
C SER A 39 -3.11 -23.09 20.30
N SER A 40 -3.15 -22.20 19.30
CA SER A 40 -4.17 -22.24 18.25
C SER A 40 -3.65 -21.69 16.93
N ILE A 41 -4.37 -22.01 15.85
CA ILE A 41 -4.12 -21.51 14.49
C ILE A 41 -5.31 -20.63 14.13
N VAL A 42 -5.10 -19.32 14.08
CA VAL A 42 -6.17 -18.34 13.86
C VAL A 42 -5.81 -17.32 12.76
N ASP A 43 -4.55 -17.29 12.33
CA ASP A 43 -4.05 -16.37 11.31
C ASP A 43 -3.81 -17.12 9.99
N TYR A 44 -4.36 -16.62 8.88
CA TYR A 44 -4.39 -17.32 7.59
C TYR A 44 -3.92 -16.44 6.44
N PHE A 45 -3.11 -16.99 5.54
CA PHE A 45 -2.92 -16.47 4.19
C PHE A 45 -3.89 -17.15 3.23
N ILE A 46 -4.67 -16.36 2.50
CA ILE A 46 -5.73 -16.81 1.58
C ILE A 46 -5.47 -16.21 0.19
N THR A 47 -5.64 -16.99 -0.87
CA THR A 47 -5.42 -16.52 -2.25
C THR A 47 -6.37 -17.16 -3.25
N ASN A 48 -6.76 -16.42 -4.30
CA ASN A 48 -7.43 -16.95 -5.49
C ASN A 48 -6.43 -17.29 -6.62
N MET A 49 -5.13 -17.10 -6.40
CA MET A 49 -4.12 -17.37 -7.43
C MET A 49 -3.82 -18.87 -7.51
N SER A 50 -4.00 -19.44 -8.70
CA SER A 50 -3.58 -20.81 -9.02
C SER A 50 -2.06 -20.96 -9.15
N LEU A 51 -1.32 -19.86 -9.34
CA LEU A 51 0.09 -19.84 -9.73
C LEU A 51 0.99 -19.14 -8.69
N VAL A 52 0.84 -19.50 -7.41
CA VAL A 52 1.85 -19.11 -6.40
C VAL A 52 3.00 -20.12 -6.50
N ARG A 53 4.00 -19.84 -7.34
CA ARG A 53 5.17 -20.72 -7.51
C ARG A 53 6.14 -20.54 -6.35
N SER A 54 6.79 -21.62 -5.95
CA SER A 54 7.85 -21.60 -4.92
C SER A 54 7.37 -20.94 -3.61
N ALA A 55 6.08 -21.11 -3.28
CA ALA A 55 5.48 -20.51 -2.11
C ALA A 55 5.97 -21.19 -0.83
N SER A 56 6.33 -20.42 0.19
CA SER A 56 6.72 -20.92 1.50
C SER A 56 6.17 -20.02 2.60
N ILE A 57 5.62 -20.62 3.65
CA ILE A 57 5.24 -19.91 4.88
C ILE A 57 6.26 -20.26 5.97
N SER A 58 6.74 -19.26 6.68
CA SER A 58 7.53 -19.40 7.89
C SER A 58 6.78 -18.76 9.06
N VAL A 59 6.64 -19.49 10.17
CA VAL A 59 6.08 -18.98 11.43
C VAL A 59 7.20 -18.93 12.45
N ALA A 60 7.54 -17.73 12.93
CA ALA A 60 8.63 -17.54 13.88
C ALA A 60 8.12 -17.82 15.31
N LEU A 61 8.33 -19.05 15.79
CA LEU A 61 7.87 -19.48 17.12
C LEU A 61 8.73 -18.89 18.26
N ASP A 62 10.01 -18.68 17.99
CA ASP A 62 11.04 -18.17 18.89
C ASP A 62 11.07 -16.62 18.97
N LEU A 63 10.43 -15.94 18.02
CA LEU A 63 10.35 -14.48 17.98
C LEU A 63 8.97 -14.01 18.46
N SER A 64 8.86 -13.80 19.78
CA SER A 64 7.65 -13.22 20.38
C SER A 64 7.88 -11.73 20.63
N LEU A 65 7.34 -10.87 19.75
CA LEU A 65 7.47 -9.41 19.84
C LEU A 65 6.56 -8.81 20.94
N GLY A 66 6.52 -9.43 22.12
CA GLY A 66 5.60 -9.07 23.20
C GLY A 66 4.12 -9.36 22.88
N SER A 67 3.85 -10.23 21.91
CA SER A 67 2.49 -10.67 21.52
C SER A 67 2.38 -12.18 21.60
N ASP A 68 1.20 -12.65 21.98
CA ASP A 68 0.80 -14.06 21.93
C ASP A 68 0.66 -14.57 20.48
N HIS A 69 0.46 -13.66 19.50
CA HIS A 69 0.48 -14.01 18.08
C HIS A 69 1.91 -14.13 17.56
N LYS A 70 2.14 -15.14 16.71
CA LYS A 70 3.42 -15.44 16.09
C LYS A 70 3.54 -14.74 14.75
N LEU A 71 4.73 -14.18 14.51
CA LEU A 71 5.03 -13.53 13.25
C LEU A 71 5.04 -14.57 12.13
N MET A 72 4.24 -14.32 11.10
CA MET A 72 4.19 -15.14 9.90
C MET A 72 4.79 -14.40 8.71
N SER A 73 5.54 -15.11 7.89
CA SER A 73 6.07 -14.62 6.62
C SER A 73 5.69 -15.55 5.49
N LEU A 74 5.11 -14.99 4.43
CA LEU A 74 4.85 -15.68 3.17
C LEU A 74 5.84 -15.16 2.12
N SER A 75 6.58 -16.08 1.49
CA SER A 75 7.44 -15.81 0.35
C SER A 75 6.95 -16.60 -0.85
N PHE A 76 7.00 -16.02 -2.04
CA PHE A 76 6.62 -16.70 -3.28
C PHE A 76 7.25 -16.02 -4.50
N GLU A 77 7.36 -16.77 -5.58
CA GLU A 77 7.73 -16.23 -6.89
C GLU A 77 6.47 -15.83 -7.64
N TYR A 78 6.37 -14.54 -7.96
CA TYR A 78 5.28 -14.03 -8.78
C TYR A 78 5.67 -14.16 -10.25
N SER A 79 5.13 -15.18 -10.93
CA SER A 79 5.16 -15.25 -12.40
C SER A 79 3.95 -14.50 -12.95
N VAL A 80 4.20 -13.42 -13.68
CA VAL A 80 3.16 -12.72 -14.46
C VAL A 80 2.51 -13.74 -15.40
N PRO A 81 1.16 -13.88 -15.40
CA PRO A 81 0.49 -14.71 -16.38
C PRO A 81 0.93 -14.27 -17.79
N VAL A 82 1.49 -15.20 -18.57
CA VAL A 82 1.83 -14.93 -19.97
C VAL A 82 0.51 -14.83 -20.71
N VAL A 83 -0.08 -13.63 -20.72
CA VAL A 83 -0.97 -13.26 -21.81
C VAL A 83 -0.08 -13.31 -23.05
N HIS A 84 -0.47 -14.11 -24.05
CA HIS A 84 0.20 -14.13 -25.35
C HIS A 84 0.00 -12.78 -26.04
N SER A 85 0.64 -11.73 -25.52
CA SER A 85 0.85 -10.49 -26.25
C SER A 85 1.89 -10.79 -27.30
N THR A 86 1.45 -10.71 -28.55
CA THR A 86 2.33 -10.61 -29.72
C THR A 86 3.51 -9.70 -29.40
N GLN A 87 4.70 -10.18 -29.74
CA GLN A 87 5.97 -9.53 -29.48
C GLN A 87 5.93 -8.04 -29.80
N SER A 88 6.02 -7.21 -28.77
CA SER A 88 6.75 -5.96 -28.85
C SER A 88 7.59 -5.86 -27.59
N SER A 89 8.91 -5.84 -27.75
CA SER A 89 9.85 -5.56 -26.68
C SER A 89 9.38 -4.36 -25.86
N PRO A 90 9.48 -4.36 -24.51
CA PRO A 90 9.13 -3.19 -23.74
C PRO A 90 10.07 -2.05 -24.19
N PRO A 91 9.55 -0.91 -24.66
CA PRO A 91 10.40 0.20 -25.02
C PRO A 91 11.16 0.62 -23.75
N SER A 92 12.48 0.69 -23.88
CA SER A 92 13.40 1.30 -22.92
C SER A 92 12.75 2.57 -22.33
N GLY A 93 12.39 2.50 -21.05
CA GLY A 93 11.97 3.66 -20.26
C GLY A 93 10.54 4.13 -20.48
N GLN A 94 9.53 3.32 -20.13
CA GLN A 94 8.23 3.89 -19.73
C GLN A 94 8.40 4.69 -18.45
N VAL A 95 8.87 5.93 -18.59
CA VAL A 95 8.79 6.96 -17.57
C VAL A 95 7.31 7.10 -17.22
N ARG A 96 6.96 6.88 -15.95
CA ARG A 96 5.60 7.12 -15.43
C ARG A 96 5.08 8.43 -16.01
N ARG A 97 4.03 8.36 -16.84
CA ARG A 97 3.40 9.55 -17.43
C ARG A 97 2.91 10.43 -16.29
N LEU A 98 3.33 11.70 -16.30
CA LEU A 98 2.88 12.69 -15.34
C LEU A 98 2.07 13.72 -16.11
N TRP A 99 0.87 14.03 -15.66
CA TRP A 99 0.05 15.13 -16.21
C TRP A 99 0.05 16.32 -15.26
N ASN A 100 -0.10 17.52 -15.80
CA ASN A 100 -0.23 18.73 -14.98
C ASN A 100 -1.68 18.95 -14.50
N LEU A 101 -2.18 18.05 -13.65
CA LEU A 101 -3.60 18.01 -13.24
C LEU A 101 -4.13 19.33 -12.65
N SER A 102 -3.26 20.24 -12.18
CA SER A 102 -3.71 21.56 -11.73
C SER A 102 -4.36 22.40 -12.84
N ARG A 103 -4.04 22.14 -14.11
CA ARG A 103 -4.65 22.82 -15.27
C ARG A 103 -6.12 22.44 -15.46
N LEU A 104 -6.59 21.34 -14.89
CA LEU A 104 -8.03 21.02 -14.91
C LEU A 104 -8.88 22.02 -14.13
N LYS A 105 -8.26 22.92 -13.35
CA LYS A 105 -8.95 24.07 -12.74
C LYS A 105 -9.20 25.21 -13.73
N GLU A 106 -8.53 25.22 -14.88
CA GLU A 106 -8.76 26.20 -15.95
C GLU A 106 -10.02 25.79 -16.73
N PRO A 107 -11.05 26.65 -16.83
CA PRO A 107 -12.34 26.27 -17.42
C PRO A 107 -12.25 25.70 -18.84
N GLU A 108 -11.39 26.27 -19.68
CA GLU A 108 -11.24 25.85 -21.07
C GLU A 108 -10.54 24.49 -21.19
N VAL A 109 -9.57 24.21 -20.32
CA VAL A 109 -8.89 22.90 -20.26
C VAL A 109 -9.83 21.83 -19.72
N GLN A 110 -10.64 22.17 -18.72
CA GLN A 110 -11.66 21.28 -18.16
C GLN A 110 -12.71 20.91 -19.22
N LYS A 111 -13.25 21.90 -19.95
CA LYS A 111 -14.20 21.67 -21.04
C LYS A 111 -13.62 20.76 -22.12
N LEU A 112 -12.37 21.02 -22.53
CA LEU A 112 -11.67 20.19 -23.51
C LEU A 112 -11.44 18.76 -23.02
N TYR A 113 -11.10 18.57 -21.74
CA TYR A 113 -10.97 17.25 -21.14
C TYR A 113 -12.30 16.49 -21.17
N VAL A 114 -13.39 17.11 -20.69
CA VAL A 114 -14.71 16.47 -20.61
C VAL A 114 -15.22 16.10 -21.99
N SER A 115 -15.12 17.00 -22.98
CA SER A 115 -15.57 16.70 -24.35
C SER A 115 -14.75 15.59 -25.00
N THR A 116 -13.43 15.61 -24.81
CA THR A 116 -12.54 14.58 -25.36
C THR A 116 -12.78 13.23 -24.68
N PHE A 117 -12.88 13.20 -23.35
CA PHE A 117 -13.17 11.97 -22.61
C PHE A 117 -14.51 11.39 -23.02
N GLY A 118 -15.58 12.21 -23.05
CA GLY A 118 -16.91 11.75 -23.45
C GLY A 118 -16.93 11.17 -24.87
N SER A 119 -16.18 11.76 -25.81
CA SER A 119 -16.04 11.20 -27.15
C SER A 119 -15.27 9.88 -27.18
N LEU A 120 -14.21 9.74 -26.38
CA LEU A 120 -13.37 8.54 -26.35
C LEU A 120 -14.02 7.38 -25.58
N SER A 121 -14.83 7.67 -24.57
CA SER A 121 -15.50 6.67 -23.73
C SER A 121 -16.89 6.29 -24.23
N ALA A 122 -17.38 6.87 -25.32
CA ALA A 122 -18.74 6.65 -25.81
C ALA A 122 -19.02 5.16 -26.11
N ALA A 123 -18.15 4.51 -26.87
CA ALA A 123 -18.28 3.09 -27.21
C ALA A 123 -18.24 2.19 -25.96
N LEU A 124 -17.35 2.51 -25.00
CA LEU A 124 -17.27 1.80 -23.72
C LEU A 124 -18.56 1.98 -22.90
N LEU A 125 -19.14 3.18 -22.89
CA LEU A 125 -20.40 3.45 -22.22
C LEU A 125 -21.54 2.61 -22.81
N ASP A 126 -21.62 2.53 -24.14
CA ASP A 126 -22.62 1.71 -24.84
C ASP A 126 -22.44 0.22 -24.48
N GLN A 127 -21.20 -0.29 -24.47
CA GLN A 127 -20.92 -1.67 -24.04
C GLN A 127 -21.33 -1.92 -22.59
N LEU A 128 -21.03 -1.00 -21.67
CA LEU A 128 -21.42 -1.15 -20.26
C LEU A 128 -22.94 -1.11 -20.08
N GLN A 129 -23.65 -0.28 -20.84
CA GLN A 129 -25.11 -0.24 -20.84
C GLN A 129 -25.71 -1.56 -21.35
N GLN A 130 -25.13 -2.14 -22.40
CA GLN A 130 -25.54 -3.46 -22.92
C GLN A 130 -25.30 -4.57 -21.90
N LEU A 131 -24.13 -4.61 -21.26
CA LEU A 131 -23.83 -5.59 -20.21
C LEU A 131 -24.77 -5.46 -19.01
N ARG A 132 -25.23 -4.25 -18.69
CA ARG A 132 -26.22 -4.03 -17.63
C ARG A 132 -27.63 -4.46 -18.06
N ALA A 133 -28.03 -4.16 -19.29
CA ALA A 133 -29.35 -4.49 -19.81
C ALA A 133 -29.49 -5.99 -20.11
N SER A 134 -28.40 -6.68 -20.43
CA SER A 134 -28.38 -8.10 -20.77
C SER A 134 -27.12 -8.74 -20.16
N PRO A 135 -27.14 -9.05 -18.86
CA PRO A 135 -25.97 -9.59 -18.17
C PRO A 135 -25.61 -10.98 -18.72
N PRO A 136 -24.36 -11.19 -19.16
CA PRO A 136 -23.92 -12.49 -19.65
C PRO A 136 -23.89 -13.52 -18.52
N SER A 137 -24.13 -14.79 -18.86
CA SER A 137 -24.02 -15.92 -17.91
C SER A 137 -22.57 -16.16 -17.44
N THR A 138 -21.59 -15.70 -18.21
CA THR A 138 -20.16 -15.74 -17.88
C THR A 138 -19.65 -14.35 -17.50
N ARG A 139 -18.62 -14.29 -16.65
CA ARG A 139 -17.99 -13.03 -16.23
C ARG A 139 -17.57 -12.19 -17.46
N PRO A 140 -17.95 -10.91 -17.54
CA PRO A 140 -17.50 -10.03 -18.61
C PRO A 140 -15.98 -9.79 -18.54
N PRO A 141 -15.33 -9.40 -19.64
CA PRO A 141 -13.88 -9.20 -19.70
C PRO A 141 -13.46 -7.91 -18.97
N ILE A 142 -13.44 -7.95 -17.63
CA ILE A 142 -13.20 -6.78 -16.75
C ILE A 142 -11.87 -6.09 -17.06
N ASP A 143 -10.80 -6.85 -17.29
CA ASP A 143 -9.47 -6.27 -17.55
C ASP A 143 -9.46 -5.46 -18.85
N HIS A 144 -10.13 -5.97 -19.90
CA HIS A 144 -10.27 -5.25 -21.17
C HIS A 144 -11.06 -3.95 -21.02
N LEU A 145 -12.18 -3.99 -20.29
CA LEU A 145 -12.99 -2.81 -19.99
C LEU A 145 -12.19 -1.77 -19.19
N ASN A 146 -11.35 -2.22 -18.26
CA ASN A 146 -10.46 -1.36 -17.49
C ASN A 146 -9.36 -0.74 -18.38
N ASP A 147 -8.80 -1.50 -19.31
CA ASP A 147 -7.81 -0.99 -20.26
C ASP A 147 -8.40 0.07 -21.19
N GLU A 148 -9.62 -0.15 -21.73
CA GLU A 148 -10.34 0.85 -22.53
C GLU A 148 -10.63 2.13 -21.75
N LEU A 149 -11.09 2.00 -20.50
CA LEU A 149 -11.33 3.15 -19.62
C LEU A 149 -10.04 3.94 -19.37
N ASN A 150 -8.96 3.25 -19.01
CA ASN A 150 -7.67 3.87 -18.77
C ASN A 150 -7.12 4.54 -20.04
N ALA A 151 -7.28 3.91 -21.21
CA ALA A 151 -6.89 4.49 -22.49
C ALA A 151 -7.65 5.78 -22.80
N ALA A 152 -8.96 5.80 -22.54
CA ALA A 152 -9.78 7.00 -22.72
C ALA A 152 -9.35 8.13 -21.77
N ILE A 153 -9.12 7.83 -20.48
CA ILE A 153 -8.64 8.80 -19.48
C ILE A 153 -7.28 9.36 -19.90
N TYR A 154 -6.31 8.51 -20.22
CA TYR A 154 -4.95 8.94 -20.54
C TYR A 154 -4.89 9.75 -21.83
N SER A 155 -5.62 9.33 -22.86
CA SER A 155 -5.67 10.05 -24.15
C SER A 155 -6.36 11.41 -24.00
N ALA A 156 -7.41 11.49 -23.18
CA ALA A 156 -8.06 12.76 -22.87
C ALA A 156 -7.14 13.70 -22.08
N LEU A 157 -6.37 13.18 -21.12
CA LEU A 157 -5.38 13.96 -20.36
C LEU A 157 -4.19 14.40 -21.23
N ASP A 158 -3.69 13.55 -22.12
CA ASP A 158 -2.61 13.86 -23.06
C ASP A 158 -3.03 15.03 -23.98
N LYS A 159 -4.27 15.03 -24.47
CA LYS A 159 -4.80 16.08 -25.34
C LYS A 159 -5.11 17.40 -24.62
N SER A 160 -5.64 17.35 -23.40
CA SER A 160 -6.14 18.54 -22.69
C SER A 160 -5.08 19.21 -21.81
N VAL A 161 -4.40 18.42 -20.98
CA VAL A 161 -3.52 18.92 -19.92
C VAL A 161 -2.05 18.94 -20.38
N GLY A 162 -1.69 18.07 -21.31
CA GLY A 162 -0.34 17.88 -21.82
C GLY A 162 0.55 17.07 -20.86
N SER A 163 1.58 16.43 -21.43
CA SER A 163 2.54 15.62 -20.67
C SER A 163 3.56 16.47 -19.93
N ARG A 164 3.80 16.14 -18.66
CA ARG A 164 4.87 16.69 -17.84
C ARG A 164 6.07 15.74 -17.93
N VAL A 165 7.15 16.20 -18.57
CA VAL A 165 8.44 15.53 -18.43
C VAL A 165 8.80 15.52 -16.94
N SER A 166 9.03 14.33 -16.39
CA SER A 166 9.52 14.17 -15.03
C SER A 166 10.84 14.91 -14.92
N ARG A 167 10.82 16.14 -14.41
CA ARG A 167 12.05 16.84 -14.05
C ARG A 167 12.70 15.98 -12.98
N PRO A 168 13.97 15.58 -13.13
CA PRO A 168 14.70 14.99 -12.02
C PRO A 168 14.49 15.90 -10.81
N LYS A 169 13.96 15.36 -9.71
CA LYS A 169 13.92 16.07 -8.43
C LYS A 169 15.37 16.21 -7.96
N GLN A 170 16.15 17.07 -8.60
CA GLN A 170 17.40 17.61 -8.05
C GLN A 170 16.98 18.67 -7.02
N TRP A 171 16.27 18.25 -5.97
CA TRP A 171 15.78 19.14 -4.90
C TRP A 171 16.93 19.79 -4.11
N LYS A 172 18.15 19.31 -4.35
CA LYS A 172 19.41 19.82 -3.82
C LYS A 172 20.30 20.18 -5.00
N LYS A 173 20.56 21.48 -5.20
CA LYS A 173 21.44 21.99 -6.28
C LYS A 173 22.87 21.43 -6.23
N PHE A 174 23.31 20.98 -5.06
CA PHE A 174 24.62 20.36 -4.87
C PHE A 174 24.64 18.87 -5.21
N TRP A 175 23.50 18.25 -5.53
CA TRP A 175 23.42 16.83 -5.84
C TRP A 175 23.80 16.60 -7.30
N THR A 176 24.74 15.69 -7.55
CA THR A 176 25.30 15.42 -8.88
C THR A 176 25.20 13.93 -9.20
N SER A 177 25.35 13.55 -10.48
CA SER A 177 25.43 12.14 -10.89
C SER A 177 26.54 11.38 -10.15
N GLN A 178 27.68 12.04 -9.90
CA GLN A 178 28.77 11.48 -9.12
C GLN A 178 28.37 11.20 -7.67
N LEU A 179 27.65 12.12 -7.00
CA LEU A 179 27.13 11.87 -5.65
C LEU A 179 26.09 10.76 -5.62
N GLN A 180 25.27 10.66 -6.66
CA GLN A 180 24.32 9.56 -6.81
C GLN A 180 25.05 8.22 -6.91
N ALA A 181 26.07 8.10 -7.78
CA ALA A 181 26.86 6.88 -7.91
C ALA A 181 27.55 6.47 -6.60
N LEU A 182 28.04 7.44 -5.82
CA LEU A 182 28.61 7.17 -4.49
C LEU A 182 27.56 6.71 -3.47
N ALA A 183 26.34 7.29 -3.53
CA ALA A 183 25.22 6.85 -2.70
C ALA A 183 24.78 5.42 -3.06
N ASP A 184 24.62 5.14 -4.35
CA ASP A 184 24.21 3.83 -4.86
C ASP A 184 25.24 2.75 -4.49
N ARG A 185 26.55 3.08 -4.60
CA ARG A 185 27.63 2.19 -4.19
C ARG A 185 27.60 1.89 -2.69
N ARG A 186 27.39 2.91 -1.84
CA ARG A 186 27.21 2.73 -0.40
C ARG A 186 26.02 1.81 -0.10
N ASP A 187 24.87 2.07 -0.73
CA ASP A 187 23.64 1.32 -0.46
C ASP A 187 23.69 -0.11 -1.00
N TRP A 188 24.39 -0.34 -2.11
CA TRP A 188 24.69 -1.68 -2.60
C TRP A 188 25.57 -2.46 -1.62
N LEU A 189 26.63 -1.85 -1.08
CA LEU A 189 27.50 -2.48 -0.08
C LEU A 189 26.76 -2.77 1.23
N TYR A 190 25.88 -1.86 1.67
CA TYR A 190 25.02 -2.10 2.83
C TYR A 190 24.08 -3.29 2.62
N ARG A 191 23.47 -3.42 1.44
CA ARG A 191 22.65 -4.59 1.08
C ARG A 191 23.47 -5.88 1.09
N LYS A 192 24.68 -5.88 0.51
CA LYS A 192 25.59 -7.04 0.53
C LYS A 192 25.96 -7.45 1.96
N TRP A 193 26.28 -6.49 2.82
CA TRP A 193 26.52 -6.74 4.25
C TRP A 193 25.31 -7.36 4.95
N ARG A 194 24.11 -6.82 4.74
CA ARG A 194 22.87 -7.33 5.37
C ARG A 194 22.59 -8.80 5.04
N TRP A 195 23.00 -9.25 3.86
CA TRP A 195 22.71 -10.59 3.33
C TRP A 195 23.91 -11.54 3.45
N SER A 196 25.05 -11.05 3.95
CA SER A 196 26.25 -11.86 4.18
C SER A 196 26.24 -12.56 5.54
N LEU A 197 26.92 -13.71 5.62
CA LEU A 197 27.02 -14.56 6.80
C LEU A 197 28.48 -14.74 7.21
N GLY A 198 28.74 -15.02 8.49
CA GLY A 198 30.08 -15.32 8.99
C GLY A 198 31.10 -14.21 8.75
N ILE A 199 32.32 -14.59 8.37
CA ILE A 199 33.47 -13.68 8.22
C ILE A 199 33.29 -12.64 7.11
N ASP A 200 32.52 -12.97 6.06
CA ASP A 200 32.19 -12.06 4.97
C ASP A 200 31.44 -10.82 5.46
N LYS A 201 30.71 -10.94 6.57
CA LYS A 201 29.99 -9.82 7.18
C LYS A 201 30.95 -8.74 7.66
N ALA A 202 32.11 -9.10 8.19
CA ALA A 202 33.13 -8.12 8.58
C ALA A 202 33.75 -7.45 7.34
N TYR A 203 34.02 -8.22 6.29
CA TYR A 203 34.57 -7.71 5.03
C TYR A 203 33.63 -6.70 4.34
N TRP A 204 32.36 -7.07 4.14
CA TRP A 204 31.37 -6.19 3.52
C TRP A 204 31.07 -4.95 4.37
N TRP A 205 31.14 -5.08 5.70
CA TRP A 205 31.02 -3.93 6.59
C TRP A 205 32.17 -2.94 6.43
N GLY A 206 33.42 -3.41 6.34
CA GLY A 206 34.58 -2.56 6.09
C GLY A 206 34.44 -1.76 4.79
N LEU A 207 34.07 -2.44 3.70
CA LEU A 207 33.82 -1.80 2.41
C LEU A 207 32.68 -0.78 2.48
N HIS A 208 31.58 -1.10 3.17
CA HIS A 208 30.47 -0.17 3.37
C HIS A 208 30.93 1.09 4.13
N GLN A 209 31.74 0.95 5.17
CA GLN A 209 32.26 2.08 5.94
C GLN A 209 33.12 3.01 5.10
N GLU A 210 34.03 2.46 4.29
CA GLU A 210 34.83 3.26 3.36
C GLU A 210 33.95 4.02 2.35
N ALA A 211 32.97 3.33 1.75
CA ALA A 211 32.03 3.95 0.82
C ALA A 211 31.17 5.03 1.51
N HIS A 212 30.77 4.80 2.76
CA HIS A 212 30.01 5.74 3.57
C HIS A 212 30.82 7.02 3.86
N VAL A 213 32.09 6.87 4.26
CA VAL A 213 33.01 7.99 4.48
C VAL A 213 33.23 8.78 3.19
N ARG A 214 33.54 8.09 2.08
CA ARG A 214 33.73 8.71 0.76
C ARG A 214 32.48 9.50 0.33
N PHE A 215 31.30 8.91 0.46
CA PHE A 215 30.04 9.58 0.18
C PHE A 215 29.83 10.82 1.07
N ARG A 216 30.01 10.71 2.39
CA ARG A 216 29.83 11.86 3.31
C ARG A 216 30.81 12.99 3.01
N THR A 217 32.06 12.67 2.71
CA THR A 217 33.08 13.66 2.36
C THR A 217 32.74 14.36 1.05
N ALA A 218 32.33 13.62 0.02
CA ALA A 218 31.88 14.20 -1.25
C ALA A 218 30.65 15.10 -1.06
N VAL A 219 29.66 14.69 -0.26
CA VAL A 219 28.48 15.52 0.04
C VAL A 219 28.88 16.81 0.76
N LYS A 220 29.79 16.75 1.75
CA LYS A 220 30.30 17.94 2.44
C LYS A 220 30.98 18.90 1.46
N ARG A 221 31.82 18.38 0.56
CA ARG A 221 32.51 19.15 -0.47
C ARG A 221 31.52 19.82 -1.43
N ALA A 222 30.59 19.06 -2.01
CA ALA A 222 29.59 19.58 -2.94
C ALA A 222 28.69 20.66 -2.31
N LYS A 223 28.32 20.50 -1.04
CA LYS A 223 27.59 21.54 -0.29
C LYS A 223 28.39 22.83 -0.16
N ARG A 224 29.70 22.73 0.14
CA ARG A 224 30.59 23.91 0.24
C ARG A 224 30.76 24.59 -1.11
N GLU A 225 30.96 23.82 -2.18
CA GLU A 225 31.07 24.35 -3.55
C GLU A 225 29.78 25.03 -3.99
N SER A 226 28.63 24.43 -3.72
CA SER A 226 27.32 25.06 -3.98
C SER A 226 27.10 26.33 -3.17
N TRP A 227 27.64 26.43 -1.96
CA TRP A 227 27.56 27.64 -1.14
C TRP A 227 28.47 28.74 -1.70
N ARG A 228 29.72 28.40 -2.07
CA ARG A 228 30.63 29.35 -2.72
C ARG A 228 30.05 29.89 -4.02
N ALA A 229 29.53 29.03 -4.88
CA ALA A 229 28.88 29.45 -6.12
C ALA A 229 27.67 30.38 -5.88
N PHE A 230 26.96 30.22 -4.74
CA PHE A 230 25.92 31.15 -4.32
C PHE A 230 26.50 32.51 -3.86
N CYS A 231 27.57 32.51 -3.06
CA CYS A 231 28.28 33.73 -2.68
C CYS A 231 28.86 34.47 -3.89
N ASP A 232 29.40 33.77 -4.88
CA ASP A 232 29.92 34.37 -6.10
C ASP A 232 28.79 34.95 -6.96
N SER A 233 27.62 34.29 -7.00
CA SER A 233 26.42 34.81 -7.65
C SER A 233 25.89 36.07 -6.97
N LEU A 234 26.04 36.18 -5.65
CA LEU A 234 25.75 37.40 -4.88
C LEU A 234 26.71 38.52 -5.24
N ALA A 235 28.02 38.23 -5.27
CA ALA A 235 29.06 39.21 -5.58
C ALA A 235 28.95 39.76 -7.02
N ARG A 236 28.44 38.96 -7.97
CA ARG A 236 28.25 39.33 -9.38
C ARG A 236 26.94 40.07 -9.68
N GLY A 237 26.14 40.42 -8.67
CA GLY A 237 25.01 41.35 -8.84
C GLY A 237 23.63 40.74 -9.11
N ASP A 238 23.43 39.42 -9.01
CA ASP A 238 22.08 38.81 -9.11
C ASP A 238 21.33 38.89 -7.77
N PHE A 239 21.10 40.11 -7.31
CA PHE A 239 20.55 40.41 -5.98
C PHE A 239 19.11 39.89 -5.81
N SER A 240 18.26 39.94 -6.83
CA SER A 240 16.88 39.47 -6.75
C SER A 240 16.80 37.96 -6.49
N SER A 241 17.57 37.17 -7.24
CA SER A 241 17.64 35.71 -7.05
C SER A 241 18.25 35.34 -5.71
N ALA A 242 19.21 36.12 -5.22
CA ALA A 242 19.88 35.83 -3.97
C ALA A 242 19.08 36.24 -2.73
N VAL A 243 18.41 37.39 -2.75
CA VAL A 243 17.46 37.82 -1.70
C VAL A 243 16.30 36.82 -1.59
N ARG A 244 15.79 36.29 -2.72
CA ARG A 244 14.79 35.21 -2.71
C ARG A 244 15.29 33.95 -1.99
N ARG A 245 16.56 33.57 -2.19
CA ARG A 245 17.18 32.42 -1.50
C ARG A 245 17.36 32.69 -0.01
N VAL A 246 17.82 33.87 0.37
CA VAL A 246 17.93 34.26 1.80
C VAL A 246 16.57 34.25 2.47
N LYS A 247 15.53 34.82 1.85
CA LYS A 247 14.14 34.75 2.34
C LYS A 247 13.66 33.30 2.47
N GLN A 248 13.96 32.43 1.51
CA GLN A 248 13.59 31.02 1.59
C GLN A 248 14.29 30.27 2.73
N VAL A 249 15.58 30.54 2.97
CA VAL A 249 16.31 29.96 4.11
C VAL A 249 15.76 30.50 5.42
N HIS A 250 15.52 31.80 5.52
CA HIS A 250 14.92 32.42 6.70
C HIS A 250 13.54 31.80 6.98
N ASN A 251 12.64 31.72 6.00
CA ASN A 251 11.30 31.17 6.19
C ASN A 251 11.30 29.68 6.53
N ARG A 252 12.25 28.90 6.00
CA ARG A 252 12.42 27.48 6.39
C ARG A 252 12.95 27.28 7.80
N ARG A 253 13.67 28.27 8.33
CA ARG A 253 14.23 28.27 9.69
C ARG A 253 13.36 29.03 10.69
N ARG A 254 12.28 29.67 10.25
CA ARG A 254 11.28 30.22 11.16
C ARG A 254 10.63 29.05 11.91
N PRO A 255 10.59 29.06 13.24
CA PRO A 255 9.75 28.15 13.99
C PRO A 255 8.33 28.26 13.43
N GLN A 256 7.74 27.14 13.01
CA GLN A 256 6.30 27.09 12.83
C GLN A 256 5.67 27.47 14.17
N VAL A 257 4.65 28.32 14.18
CA VAL A 257 3.92 28.67 15.41
C VAL A 257 3.22 27.39 15.89
N ALA A 258 3.92 26.60 16.68
CA ALA A 258 3.33 25.52 17.44
C ALA A 258 2.69 26.13 18.69
N TYR A 259 1.54 25.61 19.09
CA TYR A 259 0.92 25.97 20.36
C TYR A 259 1.95 25.77 21.49
N ALA A 260 2.31 26.87 22.15
CA ALA A 260 3.27 26.89 23.24
C ALA A 260 2.52 27.36 24.50
N HIS A 261 2.48 26.50 25.51
CA HIS A 261 1.93 26.83 26.81
C HIS A 261 3.03 27.49 27.67
N PRO A 262 2.75 28.56 28.43
CA PRO A 262 3.75 29.29 29.22
C PRO A 262 4.51 28.39 30.20
N ASP A 263 3.83 27.40 30.77
CA ASP A 263 4.41 26.43 31.72
C ASP A 263 5.09 25.22 31.04
N GLY A 264 5.31 25.29 29.73
CA GLY A 264 6.07 24.30 28.97
C GLY A 264 5.22 23.18 28.32
N PRO A 265 5.89 22.23 27.66
CA PRO A 265 5.25 21.28 26.75
C PRO A 265 4.29 20.30 27.43
N VAL A 266 4.57 19.90 28.68
CA VAL A 266 3.70 18.99 29.45
C VAL A 266 2.40 19.67 29.83
N ALA A 267 2.47 20.93 30.29
CA ALA A 267 1.28 21.73 30.61
C ALA A 267 0.44 21.99 29.35
N GLY A 268 1.07 22.25 28.21
CA GLY A 268 0.37 22.39 26.93
C GLY A 268 -0.32 21.11 26.48
N ALA A 269 0.31 19.95 26.67
CA ALA A 269 -0.30 18.65 26.38
C ALA A 269 -1.49 18.36 27.30
N ASN A 270 -1.38 18.68 28.59
CA ASN A 270 -2.47 18.55 29.55
C ASN A 270 -3.64 19.49 29.22
N ALA A 271 -3.36 20.76 28.90
CA ALA A 271 -4.38 21.72 28.49
C ALA A 271 -5.14 21.27 27.23
N MET A 272 -4.43 20.71 26.25
CA MET A 272 -5.05 20.16 25.04
C MET A 272 -5.87 18.90 25.34
N ARG A 273 -5.36 18.02 26.21
CA ARG A 273 -6.09 16.83 26.68
C ARG A 273 -7.39 17.22 27.38
N ASP A 274 -7.32 18.19 28.30
CA ASP A 274 -8.47 18.62 29.09
C ASP A 274 -9.51 19.33 28.22
N HIS A 275 -9.05 20.12 27.23
CA HIS A 275 -9.93 20.70 26.21
C HIS A 275 -10.65 19.63 25.38
N LEU A 276 -9.94 18.62 24.88
CA LEU A 276 -10.55 17.52 24.14
C LEU A 276 -11.51 16.70 25.01
N ALA A 277 -11.13 16.43 26.27
CA ALA A 277 -12.01 15.76 27.23
C ALA A 277 -13.29 16.56 27.47
N SER A 278 -13.22 17.89 27.54
CA SER A 278 -14.38 18.76 27.62
C SER A 278 -15.26 18.67 26.37
N VAL A 279 -14.67 18.76 25.17
CA VAL A 279 -15.39 18.65 23.88
C VAL A 279 -16.12 17.31 23.74
N TYR A 280 -15.48 16.21 24.16
CA TYR A 280 -16.02 14.86 24.04
C TYR A 280 -16.74 14.36 25.31
N SER A 281 -16.90 15.21 26.33
CA SER A 281 -17.58 14.86 27.59
C SER A 281 -19.08 14.55 27.42
N GLY A 282 -19.63 14.78 26.23
CA GLY A 282 -21.05 14.58 25.94
C GLY A 282 -21.97 15.63 26.56
N SER A 283 -21.43 16.59 27.33
CA SER A 283 -22.20 17.67 27.97
C SER A 283 -22.94 18.59 26.98
N GLY A 284 -22.49 18.65 25.72
CA GLY A 284 -23.15 19.38 24.64
C GLY A 284 -24.07 18.54 23.75
N LEU A 285 -24.26 17.25 24.05
CA LEU A 285 -25.18 16.39 23.32
C LEU A 285 -26.61 16.59 23.87
N PRO A 286 -27.65 16.62 23.00
CA PRO A 286 -29.03 16.67 23.46
C PRO A 286 -29.37 15.44 24.32
N SER A 287 -30.09 15.65 25.43
CA SER A 287 -30.48 14.59 26.38
C SER A 287 -31.30 13.47 25.75
N THR A 288 -31.96 13.75 24.63
CA THR A 288 -32.70 12.79 23.82
C THR A 288 -31.86 12.37 22.63
N ARG A 289 -31.51 11.08 22.62
CA ARG A 289 -30.93 10.41 21.46
C ARG A 289 -31.93 10.55 20.28
N PRO A 290 -31.48 10.90 19.06
CA PRO A 290 -32.31 10.78 17.87
C PRO A 290 -32.91 9.37 17.81
N PRO A 291 -34.17 9.21 17.34
CA PRO A 291 -34.75 7.89 17.18
C PRO A 291 -33.80 7.01 16.35
N PRO A 292 -33.63 5.74 16.71
CA PRO A 292 -32.80 4.83 15.94
C PRO A 292 -33.28 4.86 14.49
N LEU A 293 -32.32 4.86 13.56
CA LEU A 293 -32.63 4.62 12.15
C LEU A 293 -33.43 3.31 12.07
N PRO A 294 -34.44 3.22 11.18
CA PRO A 294 -35.22 2.00 11.02
C PRO A 294 -34.27 0.82 10.82
N SER A 295 -34.54 -0.27 11.57
CA SER A 295 -33.73 -1.48 11.53
C SER A 295 -33.57 -1.94 10.10
N SER A 296 -32.33 -2.09 9.66
CA SER A 296 -31.98 -2.64 8.35
C SER A 296 -31.98 -4.17 8.41
N ASP A 297 -33.01 -4.76 9.01
CA ASP A 297 -33.08 -6.22 9.19
C ASP A 297 -33.32 -6.98 7.87
N ASP A 298 -33.61 -6.30 6.75
CA ASP A 298 -33.87 -6.96 5.46
C ASP A 298 -32.73 -6.92 4.43
N HIS A 299 -31.61 -6.21 4.67
CA HIS A 299 -30.54 -6.12 3.66
C HIS A 299 -29.11 -6.12 4.22
N VAL A 300 -28.80 -7.12 5.05
CA VAL A 300 -27.41 -7.55 5.27
C VAL A 300 -27.22 -8.91 4.57
N PRO A 301 -26.17 -9.14 3.76
CA PRO A 301 -26.05 -10.36 2.94
C PRO A 301 -25.85 -11.68 3.69
N PHE A 302 -25.94 -11.68 5.02
CA PHE A 302 -25.65 -12.84 5.85
C PHE A 302 -26.73 -12.97 6.92
N ASP A 303 -27.72 -13.81 6.64
CA ASP A 303 -28.61 -14.33 7.67
C ASP A 303 -28.04 -15.65 8.19
N LEU A 304 -27.73 -15.70 9.48
CA LEU A 304 -27.17 -16.86 10.19
C LEU A 304 -28.23 -17.57 11.05
N ALA A 305 -29.52 -17.18 10.94
CA ALA A 305 -30.57 -17.67 11.85
C ALA A 305 -31.57 -18.67 11.23
N SER A 306 -31.45 -19.03 9.95
CA SER A 306 -32.37 -19.99 9.31
C SER A 306 -31.72 -21.34 9.04
N VAL A 307 -31.50 -22.11 10.11
CA VAL A 307 -31.55 -23.57 10.01
C VAL A 307 -32.65 -24.04 10.94
N SER A 308 -33.80 -24.31 10.35
CA SER A 308 -34.91 -25.00 10.99
C SER A 308 -34.43 -26.38 11.45
N GLU A 309 -34.36 -26.57 12.77
CA GLU A 309 -34.53 -27.88 13.37
C GLU A 309 -35.96 -28.32 13.09
N ASP A 310 -36.11 -29.32 12.21
CA ASP A 310 -37.18 -30.34 12.22
C ASP A 310 -37.07 -31.15 10.92
N ASP A 311 -36.53 -32.37 11.00
CA ASP A 311 -37.41 -33.54 10.98
C ASP A 311 -36.65 -34.83 11.40
N PRO A 312 -37.22 -35.66 12.30
CA PRO A 312 -36.68 -36.94 12.71
C PRO A 312 -37.34 -38.13 11.95
N SER A 313 -36.60 -39.25 11.91
CA SER A 313 -37.07 -40.63 11.74
C SER A 313 -37.49 -41.15 10.35
N GLY A 314 -36.76 -42.19 9.90
CA GLY A 314 -37.38 -43.51 9.77
C GLY A 314 -37.17 -44.30 8.46
N SER A 315 -36.81 -45.58 8.64
CA SER A 315 -36.79 -46.72 7.69
C SER A 315 -35.49 -46.85 6.87
N GLY A 316 -34.70 -47.93 6.91
CA GLY A 316 -34.98 -49.33 7.24
C GLY A 316 -34.85 -50.18 5.96
N LEU A 317 -34.10 -51.29 6.05
CA LEU A 317 -33.81 -52.36 5.06
C LEU A 317 -32.55 -52.11 4.18
N GLY A 318 -31.60 -53.03 4.03
CA GLY A 318 -31.55 -54.43 4.46
C GLY A 318 -30.12 -54.98 4.46
N LEU A 319 -29.96 -56.06 5.25
CA LEU A 319 -28.85 -56.98 5.21
C LEU A 319 -28.65 -57.54 3.80
N ASP A 320 -27.40 -57.69 3.38
CA ASP A 320 -27.00 -58.88 2.65
C ASP A 320 -25.64 -59.38 3.16
N SER A 321 -25.57 -60.69 3.28
CA SER A 321 -24.54 -61.47 3.94
C SER A 321 -23.81 -62.31 2.90
N GLY A 322 -22.48 -62.39 3.01
CA GLY A 322 -21.70 -63.56 2.64
C GLY A 322 -21.23 -63.67 1.19
N LEU A 323 -19.92 -63.79 0.98
CA LEU A 323 -19.17 -65.06 0.98
C LEU A 323 -17.76 -64.81 0.39
N GLY A 324 -16.73 -65.35 1.05
CA GLY A 324 -15.35 -65.41 0.54
C GLY A 324 -14.32 -64.95 1.54
#